data_AF-A0A838TT50-F1
#
_entry.id   AF-A0A838TT50-F1
#
_cell.length_a   1.000
_cell.length_b   1.000
_cell.length_c   1.000
_cell.angle_alpha   90.00
_cell.angle_beta   90.00
_cell.angle_gamma   90.00
#
_symmetry.space_group_name_H-M   'P 1'
#
loop_
_entity.id
_entity.type
_entity.pdbx_description
1 polymer ?
#
loop_
_entity_poly.entity_id
_entity_poly.type
_entity_poly.pdbx_seq_one_letter_code
_entity_poly.pdbx_strand_id
1 'polypeptide(L)'
;MLPNKLAFVDVETTGMRSAYDRIIEIGILRVEDGELVQTFKSLINPQTSIPREITSLTGITGSDLENAPTFRAIKDEIIEILADCTFVAHNVRFDYGFLKHELMRENITYNAKHFCTVRLSRLLYPQWPRHNLDAVIRECNLQCETRHRAFDDAQVLYEFYNHIQRTLPKEMFLEAIAKTMKKPSLPIKLPMEELEKLPDKPGVYIFYGADDKTTEQLKLGDIKSSETKFKTKNLIPLYVGKSINIRNRVLSHFSSDLASVTEMKISQQIESIETITTAGELGALFLESQMIKELLPIYNKRSRIKHELIALRSHKNKHGYNECYLEPITTITPENLENFLGFFRSRKQAKAFLADKAREFALCEKLLGLEKTTSACFAHRLERCKGACVNEERPEVYNLRFALSLSGSKVLPWPFKGPITIQEDSLEGKKEYFIIDNWCYIGNITVDAEGNMKDDIMKKITFDLDMYKILRQYLKNLKNRNKIANFTWRDTNSQTLHY
;
A
#
# COMPACT_ATOMS: atom_id res chain seq x y z
N MET A 1 -10.49 -23.38 29.29
CA MET A 1 -9.87 -24.68 29.00
C MET A 1 -9.08 -24.57 27.72
N LEU A 2 -7.93 -25.24 27.63
CA LEU A 2 -7.19 -25.35 26.37
C LEU A 2 -8.07 -26.09 25.34
N PRO A 3 -7.94 -25.80 24.04
CA PRO A 3 -8.60 -26.63 23.04
C PRO A 3 -7.98 -28.03 23.09
N ASN A 4 -8.82 -29.06 23.29
CA ASN A 4 -8.34 -30.45 23.37
C ASN A 4 -7.89 -31.01 22.02
N LYS A 5 -8.38 -30.44 20.90
CA LYS A 5 -8.02 -30.83 19.54
C LYS A 5 -7.53 -29.62 18.76
N LEU A 6 -6.28 -29.67 18.31
CA LEU A 6 -5.62 -28.64 17.53
C LEU A 6 -5.18 -29.23 16.19
N ALA A 7 -5.30 -28.45 15.12
CA ALA A 7 -4.70 -28.79 13.84
C ALA A 7 -3.77 -27.63 13.44
N PHE A 8 -2.46 -27.86 13.45
CA PHE A 8 -1.48 -26.91 12.93
C PHE A 8 -1.41 -27.07 11.43
N VAL A 9 -1.71 -26.00 10.70
CA VAL A 9 -1.86 -26.01 9.25
C VAL A 9 -1.03 -24.89 8.66
N ASP A 10 -0.42 -25.18 7.52
CA ASP A 10 0.19 -24.20 6.64
C ASP A 10 -0.08 -24.62 5.19
N VAL A 11 -0.15 -23.65 4.28
CA VAL A 11 -0.42 -23.89 2.85
C VAL A 11 0.49 -23.04 1.98
N GLU A 12 0.99 -23.64 0.90
CA GLU A 12 1.59 -22.90 -0.22
C GLU A 12 0.56 -22.75 -1.34
N THR A 13 0.59 -21.62 -2.05
CA THR A 13 -0.49 -21.23 -2.96
C THR A 13 0.02 -20.66 -4.29
N THR A 14 -0.82 -20.65 -5.32
CA THR A 14 -0.51 -20.03 -6.62
C THR A 14 -0.50 -18.49 -6.59
N GLY A 15 -0.86 -17.88 -5.46
CA GLY A 15 -1.03 -16.44 -5.31
C GLY A 15 -1.63 -16.07 -3.95
N MET A 16 -2.07 -14.82 -3.78
CA MET A 16 -2.50 -14.29 -2.47
C MET A 16 -4.01 -14.24 -2.24
N ARG A 17 -4.83 -14.57 -3.24
CA ARG A 17 -6.29 -14.37 -3.23
C ARG A 17 -7.01 -15.72 -3.15
N SER A 18 -7.41 -16.15 -1.95
CA SER A 18 -8.09 -17.43 -1.71
C SER A 18 -9.31 -17.72 -2.60
N ALA A 19 -10.05 -16.69 -3.02
CA ALA A 19 -11.22 -16.84 -3.89
C ALA A 19 -10.85 -17.25 -5.34
N TYR A 20 -9.68 -16.87 -5.83
CA TYR A 20 -9.24 -17.09 -7.22
C TYR A 20 -8.07 -18.05 -7.32
N ASP A 21 -7.07 -17.89 -6.45
CA ASP A 21 -5.86 -18.69 -6.39
C ASP A 21 -6.12 -20.06 -5.74
N ARG A 22 -5.19 -20.98 -5.96
CA ARG A 22 -5.29 -22.40 -5.60
C ARG A 22 -4.21 -22.81 -4.61
N ILE A 23 -4.48 -23.84 -3.81
CA ILE A 23 -3.46 -24.48 -2.96
C ILE A 23 -2.57 -25.39 -3.82
N ILE A 24 -1.26 -25.34 -3.60
CA ILE A 24 -0.25 -26.18 -4.27
C ILE A 24 0.49 -27.12 -3.32
N GLU A 25 0.49 -26.82 -2.02
CA GLU A 25 0.99 -27.73 -0.97
C GLU A 25 0.20 -27.48 0.31
N ILE A 26 -0.02 -28.53 1.09
CA ILE A 26 -0.62 -28.43 2.43
C ILE A 26 0.14 -29.30 3.42
N GLY A 27 0.37 -28.76 4.60
CA GLY A 27 0.89 -29.47 5.77
C GLY A 27 -0.10 -29.38 6.93
N ILE A 28 -0.43 -30.51 7.56
CA ILE A 28 -1.34 -30.58 8.70
C ILE A 28 -0.73 -31.47 9.78
N LEU A 29 -0.68 -30.97 11.01
CA LEU A 29 -0.36 -31.74 12.21
C LEU A 29 -1.55 -31.69 13.16
N ARG A 30 -2.20 -32.84 13.37
CA ARG A 30 -3.30 -33.01 14.33
C ARG A 30 -2.74 -33.38 15.70
N VAL A 31 -3.08 -32.57 16.69
CA VAL A 31 -2.65 -32.72 18.07
C VAL A 31 -3.88 -32.88 18.95
N GLU A 32 -3.93 -33.95 19.73
CA GLU A 32 -5.01 -34.23 20.69
C GLU A 32 -4.42 -34.34 22.09
N ASP A 33 -5.00 -33.60 23.04
CA ASP A 33 -4.59 -33.56 24.45
C ASP A 33 -3.07 -33.29 24.65
N GLY A 34 -2.46 -32.57 23.72
CA GLY A 34 -1.04 -32.18 23.72
C GLY A 34 -0.12 -33.10 22.92
N GLU A 35 -0.62 -34.27 22.49
CA GLU A 35 0.16 -35.27 21.75
C GLU A 35 -0.12 -35.20 20.25
N LEU A 36 0.93 -35.30 19.43
CA LEU A 36 0.81 -35.38 17.99
C LEU A 36 0.25 -36.75 17.60
N VAL A 37 -0.99 -36.79 17.08
CA VAL A 37 -1.69 -38.05 16.78
C VAL A 37 -1.69 -38.40 15.30
N GLN A 38 -1.64 -37.40 14.42
CA GLN A 38 -1.70 -37.62 12.97
C GLN A 38 -1.03 -36.47 12.23
N THR A 39 -0.39 -36.80 11.10
CA THR A 39 0.19 -35.83 10.18
C THR A 39 -0.32 -36.08 8.76
N PHE A 40 -0.52 -35.01 8.00
CA PHE A 40 -0.83 -35.07 6.57
C PHE A 40 0.05 -34.07 5.83
N LYS A 41 0.62 -34.50 4.71
CA LYS A 41 1.36 -33.63 3.80
C LYS A 41 1.09 -34.04 2.36
N SER A 42 0.82 -33.08 1.50
CA SER A 42 0.62 -33.35 0.08
C SER A 42 0.96 -32.14 -0.77
N LEU A 43 1.66 -32.37 -1.89
CA LEU A 43 1.56 -31.48 -3.04
C LEU A 43 0.16 -31.60 -3.64
N ILE A 44 -0.32 -30.54 -4.26
CA ILE A 44 -1.67 -30.46 -4.81
C ILE A 44 -1.60 -29.91 -6.22
N ASN A 45 -2.16 -30.63 -7.18
CA ASN A 45 -2.33 -30.12 -8.54
C ASN A 45 -3.42 -29.03 -8.54
N PRO A 46 -3.06 -27.76 -8.81
CA PRO A 46 -4.00 -26.65 -8.74
C PRO A 46 -4.87 -26.54 -10.01
N GLN A 47 -4.62 -27.39 -11.01
CA GLN A 47 -5.28 -27.37 -12.32
C GLN A 47 -5.22 -26.00 -13.02
N THR A 48 -4.15 -25.25 -12.75
CA THR A 48 -3.85 -23.95 -13.33
C THR A 48 -2.34 -23.74 -13.37
N SER A 49 -1.88 -22.75 -14.15
CA SER A 49 -0.47 -22.39 -14.23
C SER A 49 0.02 -21.74 -12.95
N ILE A 50 1.24 -22.07 -12.52
CA ILE A 50 1.91 -21.42 -11.38
C ILE A 50 2.76 -20.24 -11.90
N PRO A 51 2.61 -19.03 -11.34
CA PRO A 51 3.50 -17.91 -11.66
C PRO A 51 4.95 -18.20 -11.28
N ARG A 52 5.92 -17.70 -12.06
CA ARG A 52 7.37 -17.95 -11.82
C ARG A 52 7.85 -17.44 -10.47
N GLU A 53 7.22 -16.37 -9.99
CA GLU A 53 7.52 -15.76 -8.69
C GLU A 53 7.23 -16.73 -7.53
N ILE A 54 6.17 -17.55 -7.64
CA ILE A 54 5.82 -18.56 -6.63
C ILE A 54 6.84 -19.69 -6.63
N THR A 55 7.19 -20.22 -7.81
CA THR A 55 8.23 -21.25 -7.92
C THR A 55 9.58 -20.78 -7.36
N SER A 56 9.91 -19.49 -7.53
CA SER A 56 11.15 -18.93 -6.97
C SER A 56 11.12 -18.83 -5.43
N LEU A 57 9.94 -18.79 -4.82
CA LEU A 57 9.75 -18.68 -3.38
C LEU A 57 9.69 -20.05 -2.70
N THR A 58 8.88 -20.96 -3.23
CA THR A 58 8.57 -22.26 -2.61
C THR A 58 9.45 -23.39 -3.14
N GLY A 59 10.10 -23.19 -4.28
CA GLY A 59 10.82 -24.23 -5.00
C GLY A 59 9.90 -25.22 -5.74
N ILE A 60 8.57 -25.08 -5.64
CA ILE A 60 7.61 -25.98 -6.28
C ILE A 60 7.43 -25.57 -7.75
N THR A 61 7.74 -26.50 -8.65
CA THR A 61 7.64 -26.32 -10.10
C THR A 61 6.32 -26.87 -10.63
N GLY A 62 5.92 -26.43 -11.83
CA GLY A 62 4.73 -26.96 -12.50
C GLY A 62 4.82 -28.48 -12.76
N SER A 63 6.02 -29.00 -13.03
CA SER A 63 6.27 -30.42 -13.21
C SER A 63 6.08 -31.23 -11.93
N ASP A 64 6.38 -30.66 -10.76
CA ASP A 64 6.17 -31.34 -9.47
C ASP A 64 4.67 -31.53 -9.19
N LEU A 65 3.83 -30.60 -9.67
CA LEU A 65 2.39 -30.61 -9.44
C LEU A 65 1.60 -31.38 -10.50
N GLU A 66 2.19 -31.69 -11.65
CA GLU A 66 1.49 -32.36 -12.75
C GLU A 66 0.95 -33.74 -12.32
N ASN A 67 1.77 -34.48 -11.57
CA ASN A 67 1.42 -35.81 -11.05
C ASN A 67 0.86 -35.79 -9.62
N ALA A 68 0.77 -34.61 -8.99
CA ALA A 68 0.19 -34.47 -7.65
C ALA A 68 -1.32 -34.70 -7.68
N PRO A 69 -1.94 -35.18 -6.57
CA PRO A 69 -3.38 -35.29 -6.50
C PRO A 69 -4.05 -33.92 -6.60
N THR A 70 -5.23 -33.84 -7.20
CA THR A 70 -6.05 -32.61 -7.14
C THR A 70 -6.62 -32.43 -5.74
N PHE A 71 -6.96 -31.19 -5.36
CA PHE A 71 -7.62 -30.94 -4.08
C PHE A 71 -8.87 -31.81 -3.89
N ARG A 72 -9.66 -31.99 -4.96
CA ARG A 72 -10.84 -32.85 -4.97
C ARG A 72 -10.56 -34.30 -4.57
N ALA A 73 -9.38 -34.83 -4.92
CA ALA A 73 -9.02 -36.22 -4.64
C ALA A 73 -8.66 -36.46 -3.17
N ILE A 74 -8.13 -35.44 -2.48
CA ILE A 74 -7.64 -35.55 -1.09
C ILE A 74 -8.53 -34.81 -0.08
N LYS A 75 -9.64 -34.20 -0.53
CA LYS A 75 -10.51 -33.36 0.32
C LYS A 75 -11.05 -34.14 1.52
N ASP A 76 -11.39 -35.41 1.34
CA ASP A 76 -12.01 -36.22 2.40
C ASP A 76 -11.00 -36.53 3.51
N GLU A 77 -9.75 -36.84 3.15
CA GLU A 77 -8.63 -36.99 4.10
C GLU A 77 -8.35 -35.69 4.87
N ILE A 78 -8.38 -34.55 4.17
CA ILE A 78 -8.19 -33.23 4.80
C ILE A 78 -9.33 -32.91 5.78
N ILE A 79 -10.58 -33.21 5.42
CA ILE A 79 -11.73 -32.99 6.31
C ILE A 79 -11.62 -33.87 7.55
N GLU A 80 -11.25 -35.15 7.36
CA GLU A 80 -11.11 -36.12 8.45
C GLU A 80 -10.04 -35.67 9.46
N ILE A 81 -8.84 -35.34 8.99
CA ILE A 81 -7.76 -34.90 9.89
C ILE A 81 -8.09 -33.57 10.59
N LEU A 82 -8.91 -32.71 10.00
CA LEU A 82 -9.34 -31.43 10.59
C LEU A 82 -10.62 -31.53 11.44
N ALA A 83 -11.26 -32.70 11.49
CA ALA A 83 -12.54 -32.88 12.17
C ALA A 83 -12.45 -32.51 13.65
N ASP A 84 -13.38 -31.65 14.10
CA ASP A 84 -13.49 -31.12 15.46
C ASP A 84 -12.26 -30.39 16.02
N CYS A 85 -11.30 -30.05 15.15
CA CYS A 85 -10.09 -29.35 15.56
C CYS A 85 -10.31 -27.83 15.63
N THR A 86 -9.59 -27.17 16.53
CA THR A 86 -9.28 -25.75 16.37
C THR A 86 -8.16 -25.61 15.35
N PHE A 87 -8.41 -24.87 14.28
CA PHE A 87 -7.48 -24.63 13.19
C PHE A 87 -6.43 -23.60 13.64
N VAL A 88 -5.17 -24.01 13.67
CA VAL A 88 -4.01 -23.22 14.10
C VAL A 88 -3.12 -22.91 12.92
N ALA A 89 -2.80 -21.63 12.69
CA ALA A 89 -1.83 -21.25 11.65
C ALA A 89 -1.18 -19.88 11.91
N HIS A 90 -0.07 -19.61 11.23
CA HIS A 90 0.73 -18.39 11.39
C HIS A 90 0.27 -17.32 10.41
N ASN A 91 -0.71 -16.52 10.86
CA ASN A 91 -1.61 -15.72 10.03
C ASN A 91 -2.85 -16.49 9.55
N VAL A 92 -3.48 -17.22 10.48
CA VAL A 92 -4.64 -18.11 10.29
C VAL A 92 -5.72 -17.74 9.28
N ARG A 93 -5.99 -16.45 9.03
CA ARG A 93 -6.97 -16.05 8.00
C ARG A 93 -6.55 -16.43 6.59
N PHE A 94 -5.25 -16.44 6.31
CA PHE A 94 -4.71 -16.80 5.01
C PHE A 94 -4.96 -18.29 4.74
N ASP A 95 -4.37 -19.16 5.56
CA ASP A 95 -4.42 -20.61 5.40
C ASP A 95 -5.85 -21.14 5.46
N TYR A 96 -6.60 -20.70 6.47
CA TYR A 96 -8.01 -21.05 6.60
C TYR A 96 -8.85 -20.55 5.44
N GLY A 97 -8.55 -19.35 4.91
CA GLY A 97 -9.26 -18.76 3.78
C GLY A 97 -9.09 -19.60 2.52
N PHE A 98 -7.85 -20.01 2.21
CA PHE A 98 -7.56 -20.89 1.09
C PHE A 98 -8.26 -22.24 1.21
N LEU A 99 -8.12 -22.89 2.37
CA LEU A 99 -8.76 -24.17 2.61
C LEU A 99 -10.29 -24.08 2.52
N LYS A 100 -10.89 -23.05 3.13
CA LYS A 100 -12.33 -22.82 3.08
C LYS A 100 -12.82 -22.64 1.65
N HIS A 101 -12.09 -21.90 0.81
CA HIS A 101 -12.47 -21.71 -0.59
C HIS A 101 -12.29 -22.96 -1.44
N GLU A 102 -11.24 -23.77 -1.23
CA GLU A 102 -11.11 -25.06 -1.91
C GLU A 102 -12.24 -26.02 -1.55
N LEU A 103 -12.62 -26.10 -0.28
CA LEU A 103 -13.78 -26.89 0.16
C LEU A 103 -15.10 -26.33 -0.38
N MET A 104 -15.24 -25.01 -0.45
CA MET A 104 -16.43 -24.36 -1.01
C MET A 104 -16.62 -24.66 -2.50
N ARG A 105 -15.54 -24.78 -3.29
CA ARG A 105 -15.60 -25.20 -4.71
C ARG A 105 -16.15 -26.61 -4.87
N GLU A 106 -15.96 -27.46 -3.86
CA GLU A 106 -16.51 -28.81 -3.77
C GLU A 106 -17.90 -28.85 -3.11
N ASN A 107 -18.53 -27.69 -2.89
CA ASN A 107 -19.81 -27.50 -2.19
C ASN A 107 -19.78 -27.93 -0.72
N ILE A 108 -18.61 -27.91 -0.09
CA ILE A 108 -18.44 -28.27 1.32
C ILE A 108 -18.27 -27.00 2.14
N THR A 109 -19.16 -26.81 3.11
CA THR A 109 -19.04 -25.69 4.07
C THR A 109 -18.11 -26.09 5.21
N TYR A 110 -16.97 -25.41 5.32
CA TYR A 110 -16.01 -25.63 6.40
C TYR A 110 -16.00 -24.48 7.40
N ASN A 111 -16.35 -24.79 8.65
CA ASN A 111 -16.36 -23.86 9.78
C ASN A 111 -15.60 -24.47 10.95
N ALA A 112 -14.48 -23.86 11.31
CA ALA A 112 -13.67 -24.25 12.46
C ALA A 112 -13.41 -23.04 13.35
N LYS A 113 -13.08 -23.28 14.63
CA LYS A 113 -12.49 -22.22 15.47
C LYS A 113 -11.07 -21.97 14.98
N HIS A 114 -10.62 -20.71 15.03
CA HIS A 114 -9.30 -20.32 14.54
C HIS A 114 -8.41 -19.84 15.67
N PHE A 115 -7.14 -20.21 15.59
CA PHE A 115 -6.10 -19.78 16.51
C PHE A 115 -4.88 -19.27 15.73
N CYS A 116 -4.55 -17.99 15.95
CA CYS A 116 -3.49 -17.32 15.19
C CYS A 116 -2.21 -17.21 16.02
N THR A 117 -1.14 -17.89 15.62
CA THR A 117 0.14 -17.87 16.36
C THR A 117 0.87 -16.52 16.26
N VAL A 118 0.59 -15.70 15.24
CA VAL A 118 1.05 -14.30 15.19
C VAL A 118 0.42 -13.48 16.32
N ARG A 119 -0.89 -13.63 16.55
CA ARG A 119 -1.58 -12.95 17.67
C ARG A 119 -1.03 -13.43 19.00
N LEU A 120 -0.82 -14.74 19.14
CA LEU A 120 -0.22 -15.33 20.33
C LEU A 120 1.17 -14.74 20.63
N SER A 121 2.06 -14.75 19.64
CA SER A 121 3.44 -14.27 19.82
C SER A 121 3.49 -12.78 20.19
N ARG A 122 2.61 -11.94 19.62
CA ARG A 122 2.51 -10.50 19.98
C ARG A 122 2.03 -10.28 21.41
N LEU A 123 1.11 -11.10 21.89
CA LEU A 123 0.60 -11.01 23.26
C LEU A 123 1.66 -11.45 24.27
N LEU A 124 2.42 -12.49 23.95
CA LEU A 124 3.43 -13.05 24.84
C LEU A 124 4.75 -12.26 24.82
N TYR A 125 5.12 -11.72 23.66
CA TYR A 125 6.43 -11.11 23.43
C TYR A 125 6.31 -9.74 22.72
N PRO A 126 5.63 -8.75 23.32
CA PRO A 126 5.42 -7.43 22.72
C PRO A 126 6.72 -6.66 22.43
N GLN A 127 7.83 -7.06 23.04
CA GLN A 127 9.16 -6.50 22.83
C GLN A 127 9.83 -6.92 21.51
N TRP A 128 9.33 -7.97 20.84
CA TRP A 128 9.94 -8.42 19.59
C TRP A 128 9.65 -7.43 18.46
N PRO A 129 10.66 -7.07 17.63
CA PRO A 129 10.46 -6.11 16.55
C PRO A 129 9.60 -6.67 15.41
N ARG A 130 9.55 -8.00 15.27
CA ARG A 130 8.80 -8.72 14.22
C ARG A 130 8.23 -10.01 14.79
N HIS A 131 7.12 -10.45 14.18
CA HIS A 131 6.35 -11.63 14.57
C HIS A 131 6.00 -12.51 13.36
N ASN A 132 6.80 -12.46 12.29
CA ASN A 132 6.72 -13.43 11.20
C ASN A 132 7.39 -14.74 11.61
N LEU A 133 7.20 -15.80 10.83
CA LEU A 133 7.67 -17.13 11.21
C LEU A 133 9.18 -17.17 11.41
N ASP A 134 9.95 -16.51 10.54
CA ASP A 134 11.41 -16.40 10.68
C ASP A 134 11.84 -15.70 11.98
N ALA A 135 11.09 -14.69 12.43
CA ALA A 135 11.36 -14.06 13.72
C ALA A 135 11.07 -15.03 14.87
N VAL A 136 9.96 -15.76 14.82
CA VAL A 136 9.62 -16.75 15.85
C VAL A 136 10.69 -17.84 15.93
N ILE A 137 11.11 -18.40 14.79
CA ILE A 137 12.18 -19.41 14.71
C ILE A 137 13.45 -18.89 15.37
N ARG A 138 13.88 -17.68 14.99
CA ARG A 138 15.12 -17.06 15.49
C ARG A 138 15.05 -16.73 16.98
N GLU A 139 13.97 -16.11 17.44
CA GLU A 139 13.84 -15.65 18.83
C GLU A 139 13.64 -16.81 19.82
N CYS A 140 12.96 -17.88 19.38
CA CYS A 140 12.76 -19.09 20.20
C CYS A 140 13.83 -20.17 19.97
N ASN A 141 14.78 -19.93 19.07
CA ASN A 141 15.80 -20.90 18.65
C ASN A 141 15.21 -22.25 18.23
N LEU A 142 14.18 -22.22 17.39
CA LEU A 142 13.50 -23.41 16.87
C LEU A 142 14.25 -23.97 15.66
N GLN A 143 14.04 -25.25 15.37
CA GLN A 143 14.61 -25.89 14.19
C GLN A 143 13.58 -25.89 13.05
N CYS A 144 14.06 -25.68 11.84
CA CYS A 144 13.26 -25.77 10.63
C CYS A 144 14.15 -26.34 9.53
N GLU A 145 13.78 -27.48 8.96
CA GLU A 145 14.57 -28.15 7.93
C GLU A 145 14.56 -27.33 6.64
N THR A 146 13.37 -27.03 6.11
CA THR A 146 13.21 -26.25 4.88
C THR A 146 12.14 -25.18 5.04
N ARG A 147 12.52 -23.91 4.99
CA ARG A 147 11.55 -22.80 4.96
C ARG A 147 10.79 -22.78 3.63
N HIS A 148 9.53 -22.35 3.68
CA HIS A 148 8.61 -22.31 2.53
C HIS A 148 8.22 -23.70 2.01
N ARG A 149 8.16 -24.67 2.93
CA ARG A 149 7.50 -25.96 2.74
C ARG A 149 6.40 -26.06 3.76
N ALA A 150 5.17 -26.30 3.31
CA ALA A 150 3.99 -26.19 4.16
C ALA A 150 4.06 -27.11 5.39
N PHE A 151 4.58 -28.33 5.24
CA PHE A 151 4.69 -29.26 6.36
C PHE A 151 5.71 -28.80 7.41
N ASP A 152 6.90 -28.38 6.98
CA ASP A 152 7.98 -27.94 7.86
C ASP A 152 7.57 -26.67 8.62
N ASP A 153 6.84 -25.78 7.96
CA ASP A 153 6.31 -24.55 8.55
C ASP A 153 5.25 -24.86 9.61
N ALA A 154 4.32 -25.79 9.32
CA ALA A 154 3.34 -26.25 10.31
C ALA A 154 4.00 -26.93 11.52
N GLN A 155 5.10 -27.67 11.31
CA GLN A 155 5.90 -28.26 12.39
C GLN A 155 6.52 -27.19 13.29
N VAL A 156 7.09 -26.13 12.72
CA VAL A 156 7.60 -24.98 13.49
C VAL A 156 6.52 -24.38 14.37
N LEU A 157 5.25 -24.31 13.92
CA LEU A 157 4.16 -23.79 14.74
C LEU A 157 3.86 -24.67 15.95
N TYR A 158 3.90 -25.99 15.77
CA TYR A 158 3.75 -26.94 16.86
C TYR A 158 4.92 -26.84 17.85
N GLU A 159 6.15 -26.74 17.36
CA GLU A 159 7.34 -26.53 18.19
C GLU A 159 7.27 -25.21 18.97
N PHE A 160 6.82 -24.13 18.33
CA PHE A 160 6.61 -22.84 18.99
C PHE A 160 5.57 -22.94 20.11
N TYR A 161 4.45 -23.64 19.86
CA TYR A 161 3.41 -23.86 20.86
C TYR A 161 3.95 -24.63 22.07
N ASN A 162 4.68 -25.71 21.82
CA ASN A 162 5.32 -26.52 22.87
C ASN A 162 6.40 -25.75 23.63
N HIS A 163 7.20 -24.95 22.93
CA HIS A 163 8.21 -24.09 23.52
C HIS A 163 7.58 -23.15 24.54
N ILE A 164 6.54 -22.42 24.14
CA ILE A 164 5.81 -21.50 25.02
C ILE A 164 5.24 -22.24 26.24
N GLN A 165 4.63 -23.41 26.04
CA GLN A 165 4.03 -24.19 27.11
C GLN A 165 5.07 -24.65 28.15
N ARG A 166 6.32 -24.87 27.74
CA ARG A 166 7.43 -25.27 28.62
C ARG A 166 8.11 -24.08 29.30
N THR A 167 8.24 -22.94 28.61
CA THR A 167 9.03 -21.80 29.10
C THR A 167 8.24 -20.79 29.91
N LEU A 168 6.92 -20.68 29.70
CA LEU A 168 6.09 -19.69 30.37
C LEU A 168 5.27 -20.28 31.53
N PRO A 169 4.97 -19.48 32.57
CA PRO A 169 4.01 -19.87 33.60
C PRO A 169 2.65 -20.26 33.01
N LYS A 170 2.09 -21.37 33.51
CA LYS A 170 0.83 -21.95 33.00
C LYS A 170 -0.32 -20.95 32.93
N GLU A 171 -0.45 -20.08 33.93
CA GLU A 171 -1.49 -19.05 34.00
C GLU A 171 -1.38 -18.04 32.85
N MET A 172 -0.17 -17.55 32.60
CA MET A 172 0.11 -16.58 31.54
C MET A 172 -0.13 -17.17 30.16
N PHE A 173 0.26 -18.44 29.97
CA PHE A 173 -0.06 -19.20 28.76
C PHE A 173 -1.57 -19.33 28.54
N LEU A 174 -2.30 -19.81 29.54
CA LEU A 174 -3.76 -19.99 29.47
C LEU A 174 -4.49 -18.67 29.19
N GLU A 175 -4.05 -17.57 29.81
CA GLU A 175 -4.61 -16.24 29.57
C GLU A 175 -4.35 -15.77 28.13
N ALA A 176 -3.13 -15.97 27.61
CA ALA A 176 -2.78 -15.61 26.25
C ALA A 176 -3.57 -16.44 25.21
N ILE A 177 -3.76 -17.74 25.45
CA ILE A 177 -4.63 -18.60 24.63
C ILE A 177 -6.07 -18.06 24.66
N ALA A 178 -6.62 -17.78 25.85
CA ALA A 178 -7.97 -17.27 25.99
C ALA A 178 -8.17 -15.93 25.25
N LYS A 179 -7.21 -15.00 25.36
CA LYS A 179 -7.21 -13.72 24.63
C LYS A 179 -7.10 -13.90 23.11
N THR A 180 -6.28 -14.85 22.66
CA THR A 180 -6.11 -15.14 21.22
C THR A 180 -7.35 -15.78 20.61
N MET A 181 -8.03 -16.65 21.35
CA MET A 181 -9.26 -17.33 20.94
C MET A 181 -10.50 -16.43 21.00
N LYS A 182 -10.43 -15.27 21.70
CA LYS A 182 -11.47 -14.25 21.59
C LYS A 182 -11.52 -13.74 20.15
N LYS A 183 -12.73 -13.76 19.56
CA LYS A 183 -13.02 -13.10 18.27
C LYS A 183 -12.46 -11.67 18.35
N PRO A 184 -11.77 -11.17 17.30
CA PRO A 184 -11.50 -9.74 17.24
C PRO A 184 -12.85 -9.03 17.42
N SER A 185 -12.92 -8.16 18.41
CA SER A 185 -14.06 -7.28 18.53
C SER A 185 -14.08 -6.47 17.25
N LEU A 186 -15.11 -6.68 16.43
CA LEU A 186 -15.55 -5.66 15.49
C LEU A 186 -15.52 -4.30 16.23
N PRO A 187 -15.26 -3.19 15.53
CA PRO A 187 -15.42 -1.88 16.12
C PRO A 187 -16.76 -1.87 16.86
N ILE A 188 -16.73 -1.56 18.16
CA ILE A 188 -17.89 -1.66 19.07
C ILE A 188 -19.10 -0.85 18.54
N LYS A 189 -18.84 0.07 17.59
CA LYS A 189 -19.78 1.03 17.03
C LYS A 189 -20.23 0.75 15.58
N LEU A 190 -19.63 -0.20 14.86
CA LEU A 190 -20.04 -0.50 13.48
C LEU A 190 -20.92 -1.75 13.40
N PRO A 191 -22.19 -1.65 12.97
CA PRO A 191 -23.04 -2.81 12.77
C PRO A 191 -22.54 -3.68 11.61
N MET A 192 -22.65 -5.01 11.74
CA MET A 192 -22.22 -5.98 10.71
C MET A 192 -22.84 -5.71 9.34
N GLU A 193 -24.09 -5.25 9.33
CA GLU A 193 -24.84 -4.92 8.10
C GLU A 193 -24.15 -3.83 7.26
N GLU A 194 -23.41 -2.89 7.88
CA GLU A 194 -22.65 -1.87 7.13
C GLU A 194 -21.42 -2.47 6.45
N LEU A 195 -20.78 -3.47 7.07
CA LEU A 195 -19.61 -4.14 6.50
C LEU A 195 -19.99 -5.06 5.33
N GLU A 196 -21.16 -5.68 5.38
CA GLU A 196 -21.67 -6.54 4.30
C GLU A 196 -22.01 -5.73 3.04
N LYS A 197 -22.45 -4.47 3.20
CA LYS A 197 -22.78 -3.54 2.10
C LYS A 197 -21.55 -3.01 1.35
N LEU A 198 -20.34 -3.23 1.86
CA LEU A 198 -19.12 -2.75 1.22
C LEU A 198 -18.94 -3.38 -0.17
N PRO A 199 -18.56 -2.60 -1.19
CA PRO A 199 -18.43 -3.10 -2.56
C PRO A 199 -17.15 -3.92 -2.77
N ASP A 200 -17.25 -5.00 -3.55
CA ASP A 200 -16.10 -5.79 -4.04
C ASP A 200 -15.45 -5.16 -5.28
N LYS A 201 -15.31 -3.84 -5.30
CA LYS A 201 -14.92 -3.06 -6.49
C LYS A 201 -13.71 -2.18 -6.24
N PRO A 202 -13.03 -1.71 -7.31
CA PRO A 202 -12.05 -0.65 -7.19
C PRO A 202 -12.68 0.66 -6.69
N GLY A 203 -11.89 1.42 -5.94
CA GLY A 203 -12.26 2.77 -5.53
C GLY A 203 -11.62 3.18 -4.22
N VAL A 204 -12.26 4.15 -3.57
CA VAL A 204 -11.79 4.79 -2.34
C VAL A 204 -12.76 4.50 -1.20
N TYR A 205 -12.22 4.28 0.00
CA TYR A 205 -12.98 4.24 1.24
C TYR A 205 -12.48 5.32 2.19
N ILE A 206 -13.42 5.88 2.95
CA ILE A 206 -13.18 6.93 3.92
C ILE A 206 -13.69 6.44 5.27
N PHE A 207 -12.84 6.52 6.27
CA PHE A 207 -13.18 6.22 7.65
C PHE A 207 -13.51 7.51 8.39
N TYR A 208 -14.66 7.55 9.02
CA TYR A 208 -15.13 8.65 9.85
C TYR A 208 -15.27 8.20 11.30
N GLY A 209 -15.04 9.12 12.23
CA GLY A 209 -15.21 8.88 13.66
C GLY A 209 -15.50 10.15 14.44
N ALA A 210 -15.80 10.00 15.72
CA ALA A 210 -16.05 11.12 16.61
C ALA A 210 -14.80 11.96 16.85
N ASP A 211 -15.00 13.27 17.02
CA ASP A 211 -13.96 14.19 17.46
C ASP A 211 -13.67 13.98 18.95
N ASP A 212 -12.77 13.05 19.27
CA ASP A 212 -12.25 12.92 20.62
C ASP A 212 -11.36 14.15 20.91
N LYS A 213 -11.87 15.02 21.81
CA LYS A 213 -11.20 16.22 22.35
C LYS A 213 -9.81 15.96 22.97
N THR A 214 -9.28 14.74 22.94
CA THR A 214 -7.93 14.37 23.41
C THR A 214 -6.82 14.67 22.40
N THR A 215 -7.10 15.26 21.24
CA THR A 215 -6.06 15.74 20.33
C THR A 215 -5.69 17.21 20.62
N GLU A 216 -5.21 17.49 21.83
CA GLU A 216 -4.83 18.83 22.30
C GLU A 216 -3.59 19.44 21.61
N GLN A 217 -3.18 18.94 20.42
CA GLN A 217 -2.01 19.44 19.67
C GLN A 217 -2.21 19.62 18.16
N LEU A 218 -3.45 19.76 17.68
CA LEU A 218 -3.69 20.28 16.33
C LEU A 218 -4.61 21.51 16.37
N LYS A 219 -4.16 22.57 17.05
CA LYS A 219 -4.53 23.93 16.64
C LYS A 219 -3.84 24.22 15.30
N LEU A 220 -4.37 23.64 14.22
CA LEU A 220 -4.14 24.15 12.88
C LEU A 220 -5.41 24.91 12.51
N GLY A 221 -5.25 26.23 12.41
CA GLY A 221 -6.34 27.19 12.30
C GLY A 221 -7.34 26.87 11.21
N ASP A 222 -8.57 27.25 11.49
CA ASP A 222 -9.64 27.45 10.53
C ASP A 222 -9.76 26.32 9.51
N ILE A 223 -10.19 25.15 9.98
CA ILE A 223 -11.06 24.31 9.16
C ILE A 223 -12.30 25.18 8.94
N LYS A 224 -12.25 26.03 7.91
CA LYS A 224 -13.46 26.56 7.30
C LYS A 224 -14.28 25.32 6.99
N SER A 225 -15.45 25.25 7.59
CA SER A 225 -16.54 24.41 7.13
C SER A 225 -16.90 24.82 5.71
N SER A 226 -16.00 24.53 4.75
CA SER A 226 -16.31 24.61 3.33
C SER A 226 -17.36 23.55 3.07
N GLU A 227 -18.39 23.91 2.34
CA GLU A 227 -19.53 23.10 1.95
C GLU A 227 -19.10 21.86 1.16
N THR A 228 -18.55 20.84 1.82
CA THR A 228 -18.29 19.54 1.20
C THR A 228 -19.62 18.80 1.08
N LYS A 229 -19.87 18.20 -0.09
CA LYS A 229 -21.08 17.43 -0.45
C LYS A 229 -21.40 16.23 0.46
N PHE A 230 -20.57 15.97 1.48
CA PHE A 230 -20.50 14.75 2.26
C PHE A 230 -20.57 15.03 3.78
N LYS A 231 -21.59 15.78 4.20
CA LYS A 231 -21.87 16.04 5.64
C LYS A 231 -22.49 14.79 6.29
N THR A 232 -21.68 13.99 6.98
CA THR A 232 -22.17 13.21 8.13
C THR A 232 -22.13 14.13 9.36
N LYS A 233 -23.31 14.49 9.89
CA LYS A 233 -23.43 15.38 11.07
C LYS A 233 -22.55 14.83 12.20
N ASN A 234 -21.53 15.60 12.60
CA ASN A 234 -20.63 15.39 13.75
C ASN A 234 -19.48 14.36 13.64
N LEU A 235 -19.15 13.83 12.45
CA LEU A 235 -17.97 12.98 12.29
C LEU A 235 -16.84 13.69 11.56
N ILE A 236 -15.60 13.35 11.90
CA ILE A 236 -14.39 13.86 11.24
C ILE A 236 -13.71 12.74 10.41
N PRO A 237 -13.10 13.07 9.26
CA PRO A 237 -12.39 12.11 8.45
C PRO A 237 -11.12 11.64 9.17
N LEU A 238 -11.08 10.36 9.50
CA LEU A 238 -9.93 9.71 10.16
C LEU A 238 -8.89 9.28 9.14
N TYR A 239 -9.33 8.62 8.07
CA TYR A 239 -8.44 8.00 7.10
C TYR A 239 -9.11 7.88 5.73
N VAL A 240 -8.34 8.07 4.66
CA VAL A 240 -8.75 7.82 3.27
C VAL A 240 -7.81 6.77 2.67
N GLY A 241 -8.36 5.75 2.02
CA GLY A 241 -7.54 4.74 1.35
C GLY A 241 -8.14 4.25 0.03
N LYS A 242 -7.28 3.85 -0.90
CA LYS A 242 -7.68 3.18 -2.15
C LYS A 242 -7.65 1.66 -2.05
N SER A 243 -8.38 1.00 -2.94
CA SER A 243 -8.26 -0.44 -3.19
C SER A 243 -8.77 -0.81 -4.58
N ILE A 244 -8.33 -1.96 -5.09
CA ILE A 244 -8.97 -2.66 -6.23
C ILE A 244 -10.19 -3.50 -5.78
N ASN A 245 -10.30 -3.76 -4.47
CA ASN A 245 -11.46 -4.36 -3.82
C ASN A 245 -11.64 -3.70 -2.45
N ILE A 246 -12.61 -2.79 -2.35
CA ILE A 246 -12.85 -1.99 -1.15
C ILE A 246 -13.19 -2.87 0.05
N ARG A 247 -14.13 -3.81 -0.08
CA ARG A 247 -14.55 -4.71 1.00
C ARG A 247 -13.37 -5.41 1.67
N ASN A 248 -12.56 -6.14 0.91
CA ASN A 248 -11.42 -6.88 1.43
C ASN A 248 -10.41 -5.95 2.12
N ARG A 249 -10.18 -4.77 1.55
CA ARG A 249 -9.23 -3.80 2.11
C ARG A 249 -9.75 -3.21 3.42
N VAL A 250 -11.02 -2.86 3.49
CA VAL A 250 -11.66 -2.36 4.71
C VAL A 250 -11.66 -3.44 5.80
N LEU A 251 -12.08 -4.65 5.47
CA LEU A 251 -12.03 -5.79 6.40
C LEU A 251 -10.62 -6.07 6.92
N SER A 252 -9.58 -5.84 6.08
CA SER A 252 -8.18 -6.01 6.49
C SER A 252 -7.77 -5.09 7.65
N HIS A 253 -8.36 -3.89 7.79
CA HIS A 253 -8.09 -2.94 8.88
C HIS A 253 -8.61 -3.45 10.24
N PHE A 254 -9.79 -4.07 10.27
CA PHE A 254 -10.35 -4.73 11.48
C PHE A 254 -9.73 -6.09 11.76
N SER A 255 -8.95 -6.56 10.80
CA SER A 255 -8.28 -7.84 10.84
C SER A 255 -6.90 -7.74 11.51
N SER A 256 -6.36 -6.53 11.58
CA SER A 256 -4.97 -6.21 11.86
C SER A 256 -4.80 -5.40 13.15
N ASP A 257 -5.67 -5.61 14.15
CA ASP A 257 -5.73 -4.89 15.44
C ASP A 257 -4.38 -4.76 16.20
N LEU A 258 -3.30 -5.42 15.75
CA LEU A 258 -1.97 -5.37 16.34
C LEU A 258 -0.82 -5.24 15.32
N ALA A 259 -1.07 -4.89 14.05
CA ALA A 259 -0.01 -4.67 13.04
C ALA A 259 0.62 -3.27 13.14
N SER A 260 -0.16 -2.28 13.57
CA SER A 260 0.27 -0.90 13.77
C SER A 260 -0.60 -0.22 14.82
N VAL A 261 0.03 0.51 15.77
CA VAL A 261 -0.67 1.36 16.75
C VAL A 261 -1.61 2.35 16.05
N THR A 262 -1.28 2.77 14.82
CA THR A 262 -2.12 3.68 14.03
C THR A 262 -3.37 2.99 13.52
N GLU A 263 -3.27 1.76 13.00
CA GLU A 263 -4.42 0.99 12.50
C GLU A 263 -5.36 0.59 13.63
N MET A 264 -4.81 0.22 14.80
CA MET A 264 -5.59 -0.03 16.01
C MET A 264 -6.39 1.21 16.46
N LYS A 265 -5.75 2.40 16.47
CA LYS A 265 -6.43 3.66 16.83
C LYS A 265 -7.52 4.03 15.83
N ILE A 266 -7.25 3.86 14.54
CA ILE A 266 -8.26 4.02 13.48
C ILE A 266 -9.44 3.09 13.77
N SER A 267 -9.20 1.77 13.88
CA SER A 267 -10.23 0.74 14.12
C SER A 267 -11.13 1.05 15.32
N GLN A 268 -10.56 1.54 16.42
CA GLN A 268 -11.30 1.89 17.64
C GLN A 268 -12.17 3.14 17.52
N GLN A 269 -11.80 4.08 16.64
CA GLN A 269 -12.49 5.36 16.48
C GLN A 269 -13.50 5.36 15.33
N ILE A 270 -13.48 4.35 14.45
CA ILE A 270 -14.41 4.31 13.31
C ILE A 270 -15.85 4.19 13.82
N GLU A 271 -16.68 5.12 13.35
CA GLU A 271 -18.13 5.14 13.55
C GLU A 271 -18.89 5.02 12.24
N SER A 272 -18.26 5.34 11.11
CA SER A 272 -18.88 5.23 9.79
C SER A 272 -17.84 5.02 8.69
N ILE A 273 -18.23 4.31 7.63
CA ILE A 273 -17.42 4.06 6.45
C ILE A 273 -18.17 4.56 5.23
N GLU A 274 -17.53 5.41 4.45
CA GLU A 274 -18.03 5.83 3.13
C GLU A 274 -17.18 5.17 2.03
N THR A 275 -17.81 4.82 0.91
CA THR A 275 -17.12 4.19 -0.22
C THR A 275 -17.53 4.83 -1.54
N ILE A 276 -16.56 5.11 -2.41
CA ILE A 276 -16.79 5.66 -3.74
C ILE A 276 -16.07 4.77 -4.75
N THR A 277 -16.85 4.12 -5.63
CA THR A 277 -16.35 3.15 -6.60
C THR A 277 -15.89 3.80 -7.90
N THR A 278 -14.77 3.33 -8.45
CA THR A 278 -14.17 3.79 -9.71
C THR A 278 -14.19 2.66 -10.75
N ALA A 279 -14.01 2.99 -12.03
CA ALA A 279 -13.99 1.98 -13.08
C ALA A 279 -12.73 1.10 -13.01
N GLY A 280 -11.62 1.64 -12.52
CA GLY A 280 -10.39 0.88 -12.32
C GLY A 280 -9.48 1.46 -11.24
N GLU A 281 -8.22 1.03 -11.28
CA GLU A 281 -7.21 1.38 -10.28
C GLU A 281 -6.71 2.83 -10.46
N LEU A 282 -6.60 3.32 -11.70
CA LEU A 282 -6.14 4.69 -11.96
C LEU A 282 -7.13 5.70 -11.38
N GLY A 283 -8.43 5.48 -11.57
CA GLY A 283 -9.48 6.27 -10.93
C GLY A 283 -9.36 6.24 -9.41
N ALA A 284 -9.14 5.07 -8.81
CA ALA A 284 -8.98 4.95 -7.35
C ALA A 284 -7.75 5.71 -6.83
N LEU A 285 -6.65 5.70 -7.58
CA LEU A 285 -5.41 6.44 -7.27
C LEU A 285 -5.62 7.96 -7.31
N PHE A 286 -6.29 8.48 -8.35
CA PHE A 286 -6.58 9.90 -8.46
C PHE A 286 -7.56 10.36 -7.39
N LEU A 287 -8.64 9.62 -7.21
CA LEU A 287 -9.68 9.97 -6.25
C LEU A 287 -9.12 9.98 -4.82
N GLU A 288 -8.28 9.01 -4.44
CA GLU A 288 -7.62 8.99 -3.12
C GLU A 288 -6.74 10.24 -2.93
N SER A 289 -5.93 10.58 -3.94
CA SER A 289 -5.04 11.75 -3.89
C SER A 289 -5.82 13.06 -3.76
N GLN A 290 -6.98 13.19 -4.43
CA GLN A 290 -7.87 14.35 -4.29
C GLN A 290 -8.52 14.40 -2.91
N MET A 291 -9.12 13.29 -2.45
CA MET A 291 -9.84 13.24 -1.18
C MET A 291 -8.94 13.48 0.03
N ILE A 292 -7.70 13.01 0.01
CA ILE A 292 -6.78 13.30 1.11
C ILE A 292 -6.50 14.80 1.23
N LYS A 293 -6.42 15.52 0.11
CA LYS A 293 -6.16 16.97 0.08
C LYS A 293 -7.39 17.77 0.47
N GLU A 294 -8.57 17.32 0.07
CA GLU A 294 -9.84 17.96 0.40
C GLU A 294 -10.25 17.73 1.87
N LEU A 295 -10.16 16.48 2.35
CA LEU A 295 -10.66 16.08 3.66
C LEU A 295 -9.60 16.21 4.77
N LEU A 296 -8.31 16.26 4.43
CA LEU A 296 -7.19 16.33 5.37
C LEU A 296 -7.32 15.33 6.55
N PRO A 297 -7.54 14.03 6.28
CA PRO A 297 -7.89 13.04 7.30
C PRO A 297 -6.78 12.84 8.34
N ILE A 298 -7.15 12.60 9.61
CA ILE A 298 -6.23 12.62 10.76
C ILE A 298 -4.96 11.76 10.54
N TYR A 299 -5.14 10.54 10.03
CA TYR A 299 -4.12 9.52 9.98
C TYR A 299 -3.33 9.46 8.66
N ASN A 300 -3.73 10.15 7.58
CA ASN A 300 -2.93 10.23 6.33
C ASN A 300 -1.77 11.26 6.44
N LYS A 301 -1.00 11.22 7.54
CA LYS A 301 0.03 12.24 7.90
C LYS A 301 1.03 12.58 6.79
N ARG A 302 1.44 11.59 5.97
CA ARG A 302 2.43 11.78 4.89
C ARG A 302 1.90 12.57 3.69
N SER A 303 0.58 12.66 3.55
CA SER A 303 -0.12 13.26 2.41
C SER A 303 -0.96 14.49 2.79
N ARG A 304 -1.04 14.81 4.10
CA ARG A 304 -1.64 16.05 4.65
C ARG A 304 -0.74 17.29 4.52
N ILE A 305 0.53 17.11 4.16
CA ILE A 305 1.48 18.23 4.11
C ILE A 305 1.00 19.18 3.02
N LYS A 306 0.72 20.41 3.46
CA LYS A 306 0.19 21.57 2.73
C LYS A 306 0.54 21.54 1.23
N HIS A 307 -0.38 22.07 0.41
CA HIS A 307 -0.19 22.39 -1.02
C HIS A 307 1.09 23.16 -1.38
N GLU A 308 1.89 23.57 -0.39
CA GLU A 308 3.18 24.20 -0.56
C GLU A 308 4.28 23.15 -0.80
N LEU A 309 4.72 23.07 -2.06
CA LEU A 309 5.94 22.37 -2.44
C LEU A 309 7.15 23.29 -2.26
N ILE A 310 8.34 22.71 -2.15
CA ILE A 310 9.60 23.41 -2.31
C ILE A 310 10.11 23.15 -3.71
N ALA A 311 10.11 24.17 -4.55
CA ALA A 311 10.64 24.14 -5.90
C ALA A 311 12.13 24.48 -5.89
N LEU A 312 12.90 23.74 -6.68
CA LEU A 312 14.31 24.04 -6.97
C LEU A 312 14.40 24.82 -8.27
N ARG A 313 15.03 25.99 -8.23
CA ARG A 313 15.28 26.83 -9.41
C ARG A 313 16.75 27.16 -9.51
N SER A 314 17.16 27.64 -10.67
CA SER A 314 18.51 28.17 -10.87
C SER A 314 18.52 29.49 -11.61
N HIS A 315 19.57 30.26 -11.38
CA HIS A 315 19.93 31.42 -12.19
C HIS A 315 21.45 31.45 -12.37
N LYS A 316 21.93 32.20 -13.37
CA LYS A 316 23.36 32.46 -13.51
C LYS A 316 23.76 33.66 -12.67
N ASN A 317 24.81 33.54 -11.89
CA ASN A 317 25.39 34.65 -11.15
C ASN A 317 26.25 35.55 -12.06
N LYS A 318 26.74 36.67 -11.51
CA LYS A 318 27.60 37.63 -12.22
C LYS A 318 28.93 37.07 -12.75
N HIS A 319 29.37 35.92 -12.22
CA HIS A 319 30.60 35.23 -12.63
C HIS A 319 30.32 34.09 -13.62
N GLY A 320 29.07 33.92 -14.06
CA GLY A 320 28.67 32.91 -15.04
C GLY A 320 28.36 31.53 -14.47
N TYR A 321 28.43 31.31 -13.16
CA TYR A 321 28.09 30.03 -12.53
C TYR A 321 26.58 29.91 -12.29
N ASN A 322 26.05 28.70 -12.49
CA ASN A 322 24.67 28.36 -12.12
C ASN A 322 24.55 28.22 -10.59
N GLU A 323 23.66 29.00 -10.01
CA GLU A 323 23.31 28.96 -8.58
C GLU A 323 21.89 28.45 -8.40
N CYS A 324 21.68 27.62 -7.38
CA CYS A 324 20.37 27.11 -7.00
C CYS A 324 19.76 27.83 -5.82
N TYR A 325 18.44 27.95 -5.82
CA TYR A 325 17.67 28.38 -4.66
C TYR A 325 16.39 27.58 -4.50
N LEU A 326 15.88 27.55 -3.27
CA LEU A 326 14.69 26.83 -2.86
C LEU A 326 13.54 27.82 -2.60
N GLU A 327 12.49 27.71 -3.39
CA GLU A 327 11.32 28.59 -3.36
C GLU A 327 10.07 27.79 -2.93
N PRO A 328 9.37 28.19 -1.85
CA PRO A 328 8.05 27.64 -1.55
C PRO A 328 7.04 28.05 -2.62
N ILE A 329 6.28 27.10 -3.14
CA ILE A 329 5.30 27.33 -4.20
C ILE A 329 4.01 26.56 -3.91
N THR A 330 2.87 27.21 -4.11
CA THR A 330 1.53 26.65 -3.85
C THR A 330 0.71 26.40 -5.11
N THR A 331 1.12 26.98 -6.24
CA THR A 331 0.46 26.80 -7.54
C THR A 331 1.53 26.74 -8.61
N ILE A 332 1.51 25.66 -9.38
CA ILE A 332 2.41 25.46 -10.52
C ILE A 332 1.51 25.28 -11.74
N THR A 333 1.64 26.16 -12.72
CA THR A 333 0.92 26.06 -13.98
C THR A 333 1.76 25.27 -14.99
N PRO A 334 1.14 24.59 -15.98
CA PRO A 334 1.85 23.81 -16.98
C PRO A 334 2.96 24.59 -17.70
N GLU A 335 2.72 25.86 -18.01
CA GLU A 335 3.65 26.72 -18.77
C GLU A 335 4.95 26.99 -17.99
N ASN A 336 4.90 26.89 -16.67
CA ASN A 336 6.05 27.16 -15.80
C ASN A 336 6.83 25.89 -15.44
N LEU A 337 6.36 24.69 -15.81
CA LEU A 337 6.98 23.42 -15.39
C LEU A 337 8.45 23.30 -15.80
N GLU A 338 8.79 23.77 -17.00
CA GLU A 338 10.15 23.71 -17.55
C GLU A 338 11.14 24.59 -16.79
N ASN A 339 10.64 25.61 -16.07
CA ASN A 339 11.45 26.56 -15.30
C ASN A 339 11.92 25.98 -13.95
N PHE A 340 11.48 24.77 -13.60
CA PHE A 340 11.83 24.11 -12.34
C PHE A 340 12.80 22.95 -12.56
N LEU A 341 13.78 22.83 -11.67
CA LEU A 341 14.77 21.76 -11.68
C LEU A 341 14.33 20.54 -10.84
N GLY A 342 13.29 20.69 -10.03
CA GLY A 342 12.71 19.63 -9.22
C GLY A 342 11.74 20.15 -8.15
N PHE A 343 10.93 19.25 -7.61
CA PHE A 343 9.93 19.54 -6.58
C PHE A 343 10.09 18.63 -5.36
N PHE A 344 9.99 19.20 -4.17
CA PHE A 344 10.21 18.49 -2.91
C PHE A 344 9.11 18.82 -1.90
N ARG A 345 8.81 17.87 -1.00
CA ARG A 345 7.79 18.05 0.05
C ARG A 345 8.29 18.87 1.24
N SER A 346 9.59 19.13 1.34
CA SER A 346 10.17 19.95 2.39
C SER A 346 11.55 20.48 2.01
N ARG A 347 11.97 21.58 2.66
CA ARG A 347 13.33 22.12 2.49
C ARG A 347 14.40 21.12 2.93
N LYS A 348 14.12 20.32 3.96
CA LYS A 348 15.01 19.24 4.42
C LYS A 348 15.25 18.21 3.32
N GLN A 349 14.19 17.76 2.64
CA GLN A 349 14.29 16.82 1.54
C GLN A 349 15.09 17.42 0.36
N ALA A 350 14.79 18.66 -0.01
CA ALA A 350 15.49 19.34 -1.09
C ALA A 350 16.99 19.52 -0.81
N LYS A 351 17.35 19.95 0.41
CA LYS A 351 18.75 20.07 0.84
C LYS A 351 19.48 18.73 0.87
N ALA A 352 18.82 17.67 1.35
CA ALA A 352 19.40 16.33 1.34
C ALA A 352 19.68 15.84 -0.09
N PHE A 353 18.74 16.05 -1.02
CA PHE A 353 18.93 15.75 -2.44
C PHE A 353 20.11 16.53 -3.03
N LEU A 354 20.18 17.85 -2.79
CA LEU A 354 21.28 18.68 -3.29
C LEU A 354 22.64 18.29 -2.70
N ALA A 355 22.69 17.93 -1.41
CA ALA A 355 23.92 17.47 -0.76
C ALA A 355 24.40 16.13 -1.33
N ASP A 356 23.48 15.25 -1.71
CA ASP A 356 23.80 14.02 -2.41
C ASP A 356 24.42 14.30 -3.79
N LYS A 357 23.79 15.18 -4.58
CA LYS A 357 24.31 15.63 -5.87
C LYS A 357 25.63 16.39 -5.76
N ALA A 358 25.83 17.15 -4.69
CA ALA A 358 27.10 17.82 -4.42
C ALA A 358 28.25 16.83 -4.31
N ARG A 359 28.05 15.75 -3.55
CA ARG A 359 29.05 14.68 -3.38
C ARG A 359 29.28 13.88 -4.65
N GLU A 360 28.20 13.46 -5.32
CA GLU A 360 28.26 12.63 -6.53
C GLU A 360 28.96 13.35 -7.70
N PHE A 361 28.71 14.65 -7.88
CA PHE A 361 29.23 15.43 -9.02
C PHE A 361 30.33 16.44 -8.65
N ALA A 362 30.84 16.38 -7.42
CA ALA A 362 31.82 17.33 -6.88
C ALA A 362 31.42 18.80 -7.10
N LEU A 363 30.16 19.12 -6.80
CA LEU A 363 29.60 20.48 -6.96
C LEU A 363 29.82 21.31 -5.70
N CYS A 364 29.83 22.62 -5.88
CA CYS A 364 30.06 23.57 -4.81
C CYS A 364 28.79 23.75 -3.96
N GLU A 365 28.85 23.33 -2.69
CA GLU A 365 27.72 23.42 -1.75
C GLU A 365 27.21 24.86 -1.53
N LYS A 366 28.10 25.87 -1.65
CA LYS A 366 27.73 27.30 -1.61
C LYS A 366 26.87 27.70 -2.80
N LEU A 367 27.25 27.31 -4.02
CA LEU A 367 26.48 27.61 -5.23
C LEU A 367 25.17 26.81 -5.30
N LEU A 368 25.11 25.65 -4.64
CA LEU A 368 23.87 24.88 -4.47
C LEU A 368 22.93 25.45 -3.38
N GLY A 369 23.33 26.51 -2.67
CA GLY A 369 22.53 27.12 -1.60
C GLY A 369 22.44 26.28 -0.32
N LEU A 370 23.35 25.32 -0.13
CA LEU A 370 23.44 24.48 1.07
C LEU A 370 24.16 25.21 2.21
N GLU A 371 25.14 26.06 1.86
CA GLU A 371 25.97 26.83 2.78
C GLU A 371 25.90 28.33 2.44
N LYS A 372 25.87 29.19 3.47
CA LYS A 372 26.01 30.64 3.32
C LYS A 372 27.35 31.07 3.92
N THR A 373 28.32 31.45 3.08
CA THR A 373 29.64 31.92 3.51
C THR A 373 30.20 32.92 2.51
N THR A 374 31.01 33.88 2.97
CA THR A 374 31.72 34.84 2.10
C THR A 374 33.01 34.23 1.54
N SER A 375 33.66 33.35 2.31
CA SER A 375 34.88 32.63 1.95
C SER A 375 34.63 31.39 1.08
N ALA A 376 35.67 30.57 0.89
CA ALA A 376 35.57 29.24 0.27
C ALA A 376 34.59 28.33 1.05
N CYS A 377 33.80 27.55 0.33
CA CYS A 377 32.84 26.62 0.92
C CYS A 377 33.55 25.48 1.67
N PHE A 378 32.86 24.89 2.65
CA PHE A 378 33.38 23.80 3.46
C PHE A 378 33.79 22.58 2.62
N ALA A 379 32.98 22.24 1.62
CA ALA A 379 33.28 21.15 0.69
C ALA A 379 34.60 21.35 -0.06
N HIS A 380 34.98 22.59 -0.41
CA HIS A 380 36.26 22.86 -1.05
C HIS A 380 37.45 22.66 -0.11
N ARG A 381 37.32 23.09 1.16
CA ARG A 381 38.36 22.89 2.19
C ARG A 381 38.64 21.40 2.48
N LEU A 382 37.67 20.54 2.17
CA LEU A 382 37.80 19.09 2.25
C LEU A 382 38.09 18.42 0.90
N GLU A 383 38.43 19.20 -0.13
CA GLU A 383 38.72 18.73 -1.50
C GLU A 383 37.57 17.95 -2.17
N ARG A 384 36.33 18.17 -1.72
CA ARG A 384 35.10 17.51 -2.24
C ARG A 384 34.43 18.27 -3.37
N CYS A 385 34.86 19.51 -3.65
CA CYS A 385 34.43 20.24 -4.84
C CYS A 385 35.61 20.97 -5.48
N LYS A 386 35.46 21.29 -6.77
CA LYS A 386 36.55 21.83 -7.60
C LYS A 386 36.76 23.34 -7.49
N GLY A 387 36.32 23.98 -6.41
CA GLY A 387 36.63 25.40 -6.17
C GLY A 387 35.85 26.42 -7.00
N ALA A 388 34.65 26.07 -7.52
CA ALA A 388 33.84 27.00 -8.31
C ALA A 388 33.49 28.32 -7.58
N CYS A 389 33.30 28.29 -6.25
CA CYS A 389 33.02 29.52 -5.48
C CYS A 389 34.23 30.43 -5.23
N VAL A 390 35.44 29.98 -5.56
CA VAL A 390 36.69 30.74 -5.46
C VAL A 390 37.31 31.00 -6.84
N ASN A 391 36.56 30.72 -7.92
CA ASN A 391 36.96 30.89 -9.32
C ASN A 391 38.14 30.01 -9.79
N GLU A 392 38.46 28.93 -9.08
CA GLU A 392 39.50 27.97 -9.52
C GLU A 392 39.01 27.06 -10.66
N GLU A 393 37.72 26.75 -10.68
CA GLU A 393 37.07 26.01 -11.74
C GLU A 393 36.38 26.96 -12.73
N ARG A 394 36.56 26.72 -14.04
CA ARG A 394 35.88 27.49 -15.09
C ARG A 394 34.35 27.31 -15.04
N PRO A 395 33.55 28.38 -15.23
CA PRO A 395 32.09 28.32 -15.17
C PRO A 395 31.47 27.29 -16.12
N GLU A 396 31.99 27.13 -17.34
CA GLU A 396 31.44 26.21 -18.34
C GLU A 396 31.52 24.76 -17.87
N VAL A 397 32.65 24.38 -17.25
CA VAL A 397 32.92 23.03 -16.75
C VAL A 397 32.06 22.72 -15.53
N TYR A 398 31.94 23.69 -14.61
CA TYR A 398 31.04 23.58 -13.47
C TYR A 398 29.57 23.44 -13.92
N ASN A 399 29.14 24.31 -14.83
CA ASN A 399 27.75 24.38 -15.30
C ASN A 399 27.32 23.10 -16.03
N LEU A 400 28.23 22.44 -16.75
CA LEU A 400 27.96 21.16 -17.38
C LEU A 400 27.68 20.07 -16.33
N ARG A 401 28.53 19.95 -15.29
CA ARG A 401 28.28 18.98 -14.21
C ARG A 401 27.02 19.30 -13.44
N PHE A 402 26.78 20.59 -13.17
CA PHE A 402 25.55 21.05 -12.55
C PHE A 402 24.32 20.59 -13.35
N ALA A 403 24.29 20.82 -14.66
CA ALA A 403 23.18 20.42 -15.52
C ALA A 403 22.98 18.89 -15.56
N LEU A 404 24.07 18.12 -15.66
CA LEU A 404 24.02 16.66 -15.62
C LEU A 404 23.44 16.14 -14.29
N SER A 405 23.86 16.71 -13.17
CA SER A 405 23.45 16.27 -11.83
C SER A 405 21.95 16.42 -11.56
N LEU A 406 21.31 17.41 -12.18
CA LEU A 406 19.89 17.76 -11.98
C LEU A 406 18.98 17.26 -13.11
N SER A 407 19.53 16.61 -14.13
CA SER A 407 18.75 16.13 -15.29
C SER A 407 17.64 15.15 -14.88
N GLY A 408 17.91 14.26 -13.91
CA GLY A 408 16.95 13.25 -13.44
C GLY A 408 15.87 13.76 -12.47
N SER A 409 16.00 14.98 -11.94
CA SER A 409 15.00 15.56 -11.01
C SER A 409 13.96 16.43 -11.69
N LYS A 410 14.21 16.85 -12.94
CA LYS A 410 13.26 17.61 -13.74
C LYS A 410 12.00 16.79 -14.01
N VAL A 411 10.87 17.49 -14.10
CA VAL A 411 9.66 16.90 -14.69
C VAL A 411 9.99 16.56 -16.14
N LEU A 412 9.66 15.32 -16.53
CA LEU A 412 9.90 14.86 -17.89
C LEU A 412 9.08 15.71 -18.87
N PRO A 413 9.59 15.96 -20.10
CA PRO A 413 8.79 16.58 -21.14
C PRO A 413 7.49 15.80 -21.38
N TRP A 414 6.41 16.50 -21.73
CA TRP A 414 5.17 15.85 -22.12
C TRP A 414 5.38 15.05 -23.41
N PRO A 415 5.12 13.72 -23.43
CA PRO A 415 5.49 12.88 -24.56
C PRO A 415 4.46 12.89 -25.70
N PHE A 416 3.37 13.64 -25.58
CA PHE A 416 2.29 13.71 -26.56
C PHE A 416 2.21 15.11 -27.18
N LYS A 417 1.66 15.21 -28.40
CA LYS A 417 1.51 16.49 -29.11
C LYS A 417 0.46 17.43 -28.51
N GLY A 418 -0.40 16.90 -27.64
CA GLY A 418 -1.49 17.62 -26.99
C GLY A 418 -2.12 16.80 -25.87
N PRO A 419 -3.33 17.18 -25.42
CA PRO A 419 -4.06 16.47 -24.40
C PRO A 419 -4.37 15.02 -24.81
N ILE A 420 -4.47 14.14 -23.82
CA ILE A 420 -4.85 12.74 -24.00
C ILE A 420 -6.05 12.39 -23.11
N THR A 421 -6.75 11.33 -23.47
CA THR A 421 -7.63 10.59 -22.57
C THR A 421 -7.02 9.25 -22.19
N ILE A 422 -7.26 8.83 -20.94
CA ILE A 422 -7.01 7.46 -20.49
C ILE A 422 -8.36 6.83 -20.13
N GLN A 423 -8.69 5.70 -20.74
CA GLN A 423 -9.93 4.98 -20.50
C GLN A 423 -9.76 3.86 -19.46
N GLU A 424 -10.68 3.79 -18.50
CA GLU A 424 -10.90 2.62 -17.65
C GLU A 424 -12.34 2.11 -17.80
N ASP A 425 -12.48 0.80 -17.90
CA ASP A 425 -13.77 0.11 -18.00
C ASP A 425 -13.99 -0.74 -16.74
N SER A 426 -15.16 -0.60 -16.15
CA SER A 426 -15.62 -1.48 -15.08
C SER A 426 -16.24 -2.77 -15.64
N LEU A 427 -16.36 -3.79 -14.81
CA LEU A 427 -17.06 -5.04 -15.15
C LEU A 427 -18.57 -4.85 -15.41
N GLU A 428 -19.14 -3.73 -14.99
CA GLU A 428 -20.59 -3.45 -15.04
C GLU A 428 -20.96 -2.45 -16.14
N GLY A 429 -20.04 -2.20 -17.08
CA GLY A 429 -20.30 -1.32 -18.22
C GLY A 429 -20.07 0.17 -17.97
N LYS A 430 -19.83 0.60 -16.72
CA LYS A 430 -19.37 1.97 -16.43
C LYS A 430 -17.99 2.20 -17.04
N LYS A 431 -17.82 3.32 -17.75
CA LYS A 431 -16.55 3.78 -18.35
C LYS A 431 -16.12 5.11 -17.74
N GLU A 432 -14.83 5.29 -17.55
CA GLU A 432 -14.24 6.54 -17.10
C GLU A 432 -13.12 6.96 -18.05
N TYR A 433 -13.16 8.21 -18.49
CA TYR A 433 -12.17 8.81 -19.36
C TYR A 433 -11.47 9.95 -18.63
N PHE A 434 -10.19 9.78 -18.29
CA PHE A 434 -9.38 10.78 -17.60
C PHE A 434 -8.67 11.67 -18.61
N ILE A 435 -8.92 12.98 -18.56
CA ILE A 435 -8.30 13.97 -19.45
C ILE A 435 -7.03 14.49 -18.79
N ILE A 436 -5.90 14.37 -19.49
CA ILE A 436 -4.58 14.75 -19.00
C ILE A 436 -3.87 15.58 -20.06
N ASP A 437 -3.25 16.66 -19.63
CA ASP A 437 -2.38 17.46 -20.48
C ASP A 437 -1.19 17.98 -19.70
N ASN A 438 -0.01 18.01 -20.32
CA ASN A 438 1.22 18.53 -19.70
C ASN A 438 1.45 18.02 -18.26
N TRP A 439 1.28 16.70 -18.05
CA TRP A 439 1.37 16.03 -16.74
C TRP A 439 0.36 16.48 -15.67
N CYS A 440 -0.63 17.26 -16.05
CA CYS A 440 -1.69 17.76 -15.19
C CYS A 440 -2.99 17.00 -15.47
N TYR A 441 -3.62 16.51 -14.40
CA TYR A 441 -4.96 15.95 -14.47
C TYR A 441 -5.98 17.08 -14.61
N ILE A 442 -6.74 17.09 -15.71
CA ILE A 442 -7.71 18.13 -16.02
C ILE A 442 -9.10 17.78 -15.46
N GLY A 443 -9.43 16.50 -15.43
CA GLY A 443 -10.73 16.01 -15.01
C GLY A 443 -11.09 14.70 -15.67
N ASN A 444 -12.31 14.24 -15.46
CA ASN A 444 -12.80 13.01 -16.06
C ASN A 444 -14.22 13.12 -16.58
N ILE A 445 -14.54 12.24 -17.52
CA ILE A 445 -15.88 12.00 -18.02
C ILE A 445 -16.26 10.58 -17.63
N THR A 446 -17.39 10.42 -16.93
CA THR A 446 -17.94 9.12 -16.55
C THR A 446 -19.16 8.82 -17.40
N VAL A 447 -19.24 7.60 -17.91
CA VAL A 447 -20.39 7.07 -18.63
C VAL A 447 -20.91 5.87 -17.86
N ASP A 448 -22.17 5.88 -17.44
CA ASP A 448 -22.80 4.74 -16.76
C ASP A 448 -23.23 3.65 -17.75
N ALA A 449 -23.81 2.56 -17.24
CA ALA A 449 -24.22 1.42 -18.05
C ALA A 449 -25.38 1.77 -19.01
N GLU A 450 -26.19 2.76 -18.63
CA GLU A 450 -27.31 3.31 -19.39
C GLU A 450 -26.86 4.34 -20.44
N GLY A 451 -25.58 4.72 -20.45
CA GLY A 451 -25.00 5.66 -21.41
C GLY A 451 -25.10 7.14 -20.98
N ASN A 452 -25.56 7.44 -19.77
CA ASN A 452 -25.58 8.80 -19.26
C ASN A 452 -24.15 9.27 -18.98
N MET A 453 -23.87 10.48 -19.44
CA MET A 453 -22.57 11.11 -19.28
C MET A 453 -22.59 12.13 -18.17
N LYS A 454 -21.52 12.16 -17.39
CA LYS A 454 -21.23 13.22 -16.44
C LYS A 454 -19.78 13.63 -16.59
N ASP A 455 -19.54 14.92 -16.76
CA ASP A 455 -18.21 15.49 -16.72
C ASP A 455 -17.89 16.07 -15.34
N ASP A 456 -16.62 16.01 -14.99
CA ASP A 456 -16.04 16.66 -13.81
C ASP A 456 -14.71 17.28 -14.23
N ILE A 457 -14.82 18.36 -15.03
CA ILE A 457 -13.68 19.10 -15.57
C ILE A 457 -13.30 20.20 -14.57
N MET A 458 -12.02 20.21 -14.17
CA MET A 458 -11.51 21.19 -13.23
C MET A 458 -11.49 22.59 -13.84
N LYS A 459 -11.97 23.58 -13.09
CA LYS A 459 -11.94 25.01 -13.48
C LYS A 459 -10.52 25.61 -13.46
N LYS A 460 -9.59 25.00 -12.72
CA LYS A 460 -8.20 25.46 -12.58
C LYS A 460 -7.27 24.27 -12.69
N ILE A 461 -6.41 24.27 -13.71
CA ILE A 461 -5.41 23.23 -13.93
C ILE A 461 -4.14 23.62 -13.19
N THR A 462 -3.71 22.78 -12.25
CA THR A 462 -2.45 22.97 -11.52
C THR A 462 -1.68 21.67 -11.48
N PHE A 463 -0.37 21.73 -11.62
CA PHE A 463 0.49 20.57 -11.48
C PHE A 463 0.44 20.04 -10.05
N ASP A 464 0.27 18.73 -9.94
CA ASP A 464 0.26 18.01 -8.68
C ASP A 464 1.35 16.94 -8.69
N LEU A 465 2.27 17.01 -7.73
CA LEU A 465 3.43 16.11 -7.69
C LEU A 465 3.03 14.64 -7.48
N ASP A 466 1.93 14.37 -6.78
CA ASP A 466 1.47 13.00 -6.54
C ASP A 466 0.77 12.45 -7.78
N MET A 467 -0.05 13.26 -8.45
CA MET A 467 -0.64 12.89 -9.75
C MET A 467 0.42 12.65 -10.82
N TYR A 468 1.44 13.51 -10.88
CA TYR A 468 2.57 13.32 -11.79
C TYR A 468 3.26 11.96 -11.59
N LYS A 469 3.49 11.56 -10.33
CA LYS A 469 4.10 10.26 -10.02
C LYS A 469 3.21 9.09 -10.44
N ILE A 470 1.90 9.18 -10.18
CA ILE A 470 0.91 8.19 -10.60
C ILE A 470 0.94 8.07 -12.13
N LEU A 471 0.80 9.19 -12.84
CA LEU A 471 0.81 9.26 -14.30
C LEU A 471 2.10 8.73 -14.91
N ARG A 472 3.26 9.15 -14.37
CA ARG A 472 4.57 8.70 -14.85
C ARG A 472 4.71 7.18 -14.74
N GLN A 473 4.28 6.60 -13.62
CA GLN A 473 4.32 5.16 -13.42
C GLN A 473 3.34 4.45 -14.36
N TYR A 474 2.14 5.00 -14.55
CA TYR A 474 1.11 4.45 -15.41
C TYR A 474 1.53 4.45 -16.89
N LEU A 475 2.04 5.57 -17.39
CA LEU A 475 2.47 5.74 -18.79
C LEU A 475 3.75 4.97 -19.14
N LYS A 476 4.60 4.66 -18.14
CA LYS A 476 5.79 3.81 -18.34
C LYS A 476 5.41 2.35 -18.66
N ASN A 477 4.25 1.88 -18.22
CA ASN A 477 3.79 0.52 -18.47
C ASN A 477 3.22 0.39 -19.89
N LEU A 478 3.92 -0.34 -20.76
CA LEU A 478 3.54 -0.52 -22.16
C LEU A 478 2.16 -1.17 -22.34
N LYS A 479 1.71 -1.97 -21.37
CA LYS A 479 0.38 -2.61 -21.40
C LYS A 479 -0.77 -1.60 -21.36
N ASN A 480 -0.51 -0.36 -20.93
CA ASN A 480 -1.54 0.67 -20.83
C ASN A 480 -1.73 1.46 -22.12
N ARG A 481 -0.89 1.27 -23.15
CA ARG A 481 -0.94 2.07 -24.39
C ARG A 481 -2.27 1.98 -25.12
N ASN A 482 -2.93 0.83 -25.08
CA ASN A 482 -4.24 0.61 -25.71
C ASN A 482 -5.38 1.38 -25.05
N LYS A 483 -5.16 1.92 -23.84
CA LYS A 483 -6.14 2.72 -23.09
C LYS A 483 -5.97 4.22 -23.32
N ILE A 484 -4.99 4.64 -24.13
CA ILE A 484 -4.63 6.05 -24.33
C ILE A 484 -5.09 6.50 -25.71
N ALA A 485 -5.79 7.62 -25.78
CA ALA A 485 -6.20 8.26 -27.03
C ALA A 485 -5.87 9.76 -27.00
N ASN A 486 -5.73 10.37 -28.18
CA ASN A 486 -5.60 11.83 -28.26
C ASN A 486 -6.95 12.47 -27.93
N PHE A 487 -6.92 13.58 -27.19
CA PHE A 487 -8.09 14.36 -26.85
C PHE A 487 -8.07 15.69 -27.57
N THR A 488 -9.18 16.02 -28.22
CA THR A 488 -9.40 17.32 -28.86
C THR A 488 -10.56 18.02 -28.17
N TRP A 489 -10.31 19.23 -27.67
CA TRP A 489 -11.36 20.13 -27.26
C TRP A 489 -12.23 20.43 -28.49
N ARG A 490 -13.56 20.23 -28.40
CA ARG A 490 -14.46 20.77 -29.42
C ARG A 490 -14.70 22.25 -29.12
N ASP A 491 -14.62 23.10 -30.13
CA ASP A 491 -14.94 24.52 -30.06
C ASP A 491 -16.37 24.71 -29.56
N THR A 492 -16.54 25.18 -28.32
CA THR A 492 -17.65 26.06 -27.93
C THR A 492 -17.30 26.72 -26.61
N ASN A 493 -17.66 28.01 -26.48
CA ASN A 493 -17.77 28.75 -25.22
C ASN A 493 -18.80 28.14 -24.23
N SER A 494 -19.04 26.83 -24.28
CA SER A 494 -19.89 26.06 -23.39
C SER A 494 -19.25 24.70 -23.14
N GLN A 495 -18.88 24.44 -21.90
CA GLN A 495 -18.45 23.12 -21.40
C GLN A 495 -19.64 22.16 -21.41
N THR A 496 -20.01 21.61 -22.58
CA THR A 496 -20.91 20.46 -22.67
C THR A 496 -20.71 19.75 -24.01
N LEU A 497 -20.50 18.43 -23.96
CA LEU A 497 -20.24 17.57 -25.12
C LEU A 497 -21.53 16.85 -25.57
N HIS A 498 -21.84 16.91 -26.86
CA HIS A 498 -22.67 15.91 -27.56
C HIS A 498 -21.84 15.31 -28.71
N TYR A 499 -21.95 13.99 -28.91
CA TYR A 499 -21.13 13.20 -29.83
C TYR A 499 -21.33 13.55 -31.30
#